data_AF-A0A5E4TAP0-F1
#
_entry.id   AF-A0A5E4TAP0-F1
#
_cell.length_a   1.000
_cell.length_b   1.000
_cell.length_c   1.000
_cell.angle_alpha   90.00
_cell.angle_beta   90.00
_cell.angle_gamma   90.00
#
_symmetry.space_group_name_H-M   'P 1'
#
loop_
_entity.id
_entity.type
_entity.pdbx_description
1 polymer ?
#
loop_
_entity_poly.entity_id
_entity_poly.type
_entity_poly.pdbx_seq_one_letter_code
_entity_poly.pdbx_strand_id
1 'polypeptide(L)'
;MVADKEYVERVKDYGWSDVAALWDDVLDCRTPEWDSGKALEYVVLKGFELSGATVRWPYAVTLLESTHVEQIDGMVYVAGIAAMVECKDFATSSNRARLSVGHDPIAKLQGRLTRRPSTLVGCLFTSGRYSEAAILMSHFTKPATILCWNGDDIAQCVSRRDFAGALTHKYRACLEEGDHHAGVHSREGAL
;
A
#
# COMPACT_ATOMS: atom_id res chain seq x y z
N MET A 1 19.50 4.84 9.24
CA MET A 1 18.14 4.58 9.74
C MET A 1 17.64 5.84 10.38
N VAL A 2 16.85 6.57 9.61
CA VAL A 2 16.07 7.70 10.07
C VAL A 2 14.88 7.10 10.84
N ALA A 3 14.57 7.63 12.03
CA ALA A 3 13.41 7.15 12.77
C ALA A 3 12.12 7.49 12.01
N ASP A 4 11.10 6.62 12.00
CA ASP A 4 9.84 6.90 11.28
C ASP A 4 9.25 8.27 11.61
N LYS A 5 9.44 8.75 12.84
CA LYS A 5 9.03 10.10 13.27
C LYS A 5 9.61 11.22 12.40
N GLU A 6 10.87 11.10 11.97
CA GLU A 6 11.52 12.11 11.11
C GLU A 6 10.91 12.13 9.70
N TYR A 7 10.57 10.96 9.15
CA TYR A 7 9.85 10.89 7.88
C TYR A 7 8.41 11.43 7.98
N VAL A 8 7.71 11.16 9.09
CA VAL A 8 6.36 11.72 9.34
C VAL A 8 6.41 13.24 9.40
N GLU A 9 7.35 13.83 10.14
CA GLU A 9 7.51 15.29 10.17
C GLU A 9 7.88 15.85 8.79
N ARG A 10 8.73 15.15 8.03
CA ARG A 10 9.10 15.55 6.66
C ARG A 10 7.88 15.67 5.74
N VAL A 11 6.96 14.71 5.78
CA VAL A 11 5.79 14.69 4.87
C VAL A 11 4.57 15.43 5.41
N LYS A 12 4.63 15.95 6.64
CA LYS A 12 3.48 16.56 7.31
C LYS A 12 2.82 17.65 6.47
N ASP A 13 3.63 18.49 5.83
CA ASP A 13 3.16 19.62 5.04
C ASP A 13 3.06 19.31 3.52
N TYR A 14 3.29 18.06 3.12
CA TYR A 14 3.21 17.68 1.70
C TYR A 14 1.78 17.84 1.19
N GLY A 15 1.65 18.47 0.02
CA GLY A 15 0.44 18.47 -0.79
C GLY A 15 0.52 17.43 -1.92
N TRP A 16 -0.50 17.43 -2.78
CA TRP A 16 -0.56 16.50 -3.92
C TRP A 16 0.59 16.67 -4.91
N SER A 17 1.11 17.89 -5.08
CA SER A 17 2.29 18.15 -5.92
C SER A 17 3.54 17.47 -5.38
N ASP A 18 3.73 17.48 -4.05
CA ASP A 18 4.88 16.86 -3.40
C ASP A 18 4.77 15.33 -3.43
N VAL A 19 3.56 14.79 -3.24
CA VAL A 19 3.28 13.36 -3.42
C VAL A 19 3.54 12.91 -4.86
N ALA A 20 3.15 13.71 -5.85
CA ALA A 20 3.43 13.40 -7.26
C ALA A 20 4.93 13.41 -7.57
N ALA A 21 5.66 14.43 -7.09
CA ALA A 21 7.11 14.50 -7.25
C ALA A 21 7.82 13.31 -6.56
N LEU A 22 7.41 12.96 -5.34
CA LEU A 22 7.96 11.81 -4.62
C LEU A 22 7.65 10.49 -5.33
N TRP A 23 6.47 10.36 -5.93
CA TRP A 23 6.13 9.21 -6.75
C TRP A 23 7.03 9.09 -7.99
N ASP A 24 7.28 10.20 -8.69
CA ASP A 24 8.22 10.22 -9.82
C ASP A 24 9.65 9.85 -9.37
N ASP A 25 10.09 10.32 -8.20
CA ASP A 25 11.38 9.94 -7.63
C ASP A 25 11.44 8.45 -7.26
N VAL A 26 10.35 7.87 -6.72
CA VAL A 26 10.23 6.41 -6.50
C VAL A 26 10.36 5.65 -7.81
N LEU A 27 9.65 6.09 -8.85
CA LEU A 27 9.71 5.47 -10.17
C LEU A 27 11.11 5.51 -10.77
N ASP A 28 11.83 6.62 -10.59
CA ASP A 28 13.18 6.82 -11.11
C ASP A 28 14.29 6.25 -10.23
N CYS A 29 13.94 5.65 -9.08
CA CYS A 29 14.89 5.24 -8.04
C CYS A 29 15.79 6.40 -7.55
N ARG A 30 15.24 7.61 -7.50
CA ARG A 30 15.91 8.87 -7.10
C ARG A 30 15.51 9.29 -5.68
N THR A 31 15.52 8.34 -4.74
CA THR A 31 15.15 8.57 -3.33
C THR A 31 16.34 8.41 -2.36
N PRO A 32 17.47 9.15 -2.53
CA PRO A 32 18.69 8.93 -1.75
C PRO A 32 18.55 9.28 -0.26
N GLU A 33 17.58 10.12 0.07
CA GLU A 33 17.29 10.54 1.46
C GLU A 33 16.28 9.62 2.17
N TRP A 34 15.83 8.56 1.49
CA TRP A 34 14.88 7.60 2.03
C TRP A 34 15.56 6.24 2.22
N ASP A 35 15.36 5.64 3.38
CA ASP A 35 15.70 4.24 3.59
C ASP A 35 14.90 3.38 2.59
N SER A 36 15.46 2.22 2.21
CA SER A 36 14.88 1.35 1.17
C SER A 36 13.40 1.04 1.43
N GLY A 37 12.55 1.28 0.44
CA GLY A 37 11.10 1.06 0.49
C GLY A 37 10.28 2.17 1.18
N LYS A 38 10.89 3.06 1.97
CA LYS A 38 10.16 4.07 2.75
C LYS A 38 9.48 5.12 1.89
N ALA A 39 10.10 5.56 0.80
CA ALA A 39 9.48 6.56 -0.07
C ALA A 39 8.11 6.10 -0.60
N LEU A 40 7.98 4.83 -0.98
CA LEU A 40 6.70 4.24 -1.41
C LEU A 40 5.66 4.23 -0.28
N GLU A 41 6.05 3.81 0.93
CA GLU A 41 5.16 3.83 2.10
C GLU A 41 4.55 5.23 2.31
N TYR A 42 5.38 6.26 2.22
CA TYR A 42 4.96 7.63 2.48
C TYR A 42 4.17 8.24 1.32
N VAL A 43 4.43 7.87 0.06
CA VAL A 43 3.54 8.22 -1.08
C VAL A 43 2.14 7.70 -0.84
N VAL A 44 2.01 6.41 -0.48
CA VAL A 44 0.72 5.75 -0.28
C VAL A 44 -0.03 6.37 0.90
N LEU A 45 0.60 6.44 2.08
CA LEU A 45 -0.05 6.95 3.29
C LEU A 45 -0.42 8.41 3.17
N LYS A 46 0.46 9.25 2.60
CA LYS A 46 0.14 10.66 2.36
C LYS A 46 -0.97 10.82 1.32
N GLY A 47 -0.97 10.00 0.27
CA GLY A 47 -2.06 9.98 -0.72
C GLY A 47 -3.42 9.64 -0.10
N PHE A 48 -3.46 8.68 0.83
CA PHE A 48 -4.66 8.40 1.61
C PHE A 48 -5.08 9.57 2.50
N GLU A 49 -4.15 10.16 3.26
CA GLU A 49 -4.44 11.30 4.13
C GLU A 49 -5.00 12.48 3.32
N LEU A 50 -4.36 12.83 2.21
CA LEU A 50 -4.78 13.93 1.34
C LEU A 50 -6.10 13.66 0.60
N SER A 51 -6.51 12.39 0.45
CA SER A 51 -7.82 12.01 -0.08
C SER A 51 -8.90 11.84 1.00
N GLY A 52 -8.62 12.26 2.24
CA GLY A 52 -9.59 12.31 3.34
C GLY A 52 -9.67 11.06 4.20
N ALA A 53 -8.73 10.11 4.06
CA ALA A 53 -8.63 8.98 4.96
C ALA A 53 -8.09 9.40 6.34
N THR A 54 -8.52 8.70 7.39
CA THR A 54 -7.76 8.72 8.64
C THR A 54 -6.59 7.76 8.51
N VAL A 55 -5.37 8.25 8.73
CA VAL A 55 -4.14 7.48 8.55
C VAL A 55 -3.41 7.34 9.88
N ARG A 56 -2.99 6.12 10.18
CA ARG A 56 -1.96 5.84 11.18
C ARG A 56 -0.67 5.52 10.44
N TRP A 57 0.29 6.42 10.58
CA TRP A 57 1.67 6.31 10.09
C TRP A 57 2.39 5.07 10.64
N PRO A 58 3.54 4.65 10.07
CA PRO A 58 4.22 3.42 10.43
C PRO A 58 4.40 3.26 11.94
N TYR A 59 4.17 2.05 12.45
CA TYR A 59 4.28 1.78 13.88
C TYR A 59 4.68 0.34 14.20
N ALA A 60 5.33 0.19 15.35
CA ALA A 60 5.67 -1.10 15.93
C ALA A 60 4.52 -1.67 16.76
N VAL A 61 4.32 -2.98 16.69
CA VAL A 61 3.49 -3.72 17.63
C VAL A 61 4.38 -4.48 18.60
N THR A 62 4.20 -4.20 19.88
CA THR A 62 4.87 -4.89 20.98
C THR A 62 3.89 -5.77 21.74
N LEU A 63 4.26 -7.02 22.01
CA LEU A 63 3.51 -7.94 22.85
C LEU A 63 4.19 -8.06 24.21
N LEU A 64 3.39 -8.03 25.27
CA LEU A 64 3.87 -8.11 26.66
C LEU A 64 5.00 -7.09 26.96
N GLU A 65 4.83 -5.86 26.44
CA GLU A 65 5.67 -4.68 26.68
C GLU A 65 7.16 -4.75 26.26
N SER A 66 7.69 -5.93 25.92
CA SER A 66 9.11 -6.10 25.57
C SER A 66 9.35 -6.84 24.26
N THR A 67 8.36 -7.55 23.72
CA THR A 67 8.55 -8.36 22.52
C THR A 67 8.11 -7.58 21.29
N HIS A 68 9.05 -7.05 20.52
CA HIS A 68 8.75 -6.52 19.18
C HIS A 68 8.23 -7.65 18.29
N VAL A 69 6.95 -7.60 17.95
CA VAL A 69 6.29 -8.64 17.15
C VAL A 69 6.37 -8.31 15.67
N GLU A 70 6.11 -7.06 15.32
CA GLU A 70 6.09 -6.63 13.92
C GLU A 70 6.15 -5.11 13.77
N GLN A 71 6.68 -4.68 12.64
CA GLN A 71 6.48 -3.33 12.10
C GLN A 71 5.36 -3.38 11.06
N ILE A 72 4.45 -2.41 11.15
CA ILE A 72 3.34 -2.20 10.24
C ILE A 72 3.59 -0.88 9.51
N ASP A 73 3.57 -0.94 8.19
CA ASP A 73 3.89 0.21 7.34
C ASP A 73 2.82 1.30 7.50
N GLY A 74 1.55 0.92 7.69
CA GLY A 74 0.54 1.85 8.18
C GLY A 74 -0.86 1.24 8.28
N MET A 75 -1.80 2.05 8.75
CA MET A 75 -3.23 1.72 8.71
C MET A 75 -4.01 2.88 8.12
N VAL A 76 -5.03 2.57 7.34
CA VAL A 76 -5.94 3.56 6.74
C VAL A 76 -7.38 3.21 7.07
N TYR A 77 -8.19 4.24 7.31
CA TYR A 77 -9.61 4.13 7.60
C TYR A 77 -10.40 5.06 6.68
N VAL A 78 -11.26 4.47 5.84
CA VAL A 78 -12.06 5.17 4.82
C VAL A 78 -13.43 4.50 4.72
N ALA A 79 -14.51 5.27 4.78
CA ALA A 79 -15.87 4.78 4.49
C ALA A 79 -16.25 3.45 5.22
N GLY A 80 -15.81 3.28 6.47
CA GLY A 80 -16.04 2.06 7.26
C GLY A 80 -15.09 0.89 6.97
N ILE A 81 -14.18 1.04 6.01
CA ILE A 81 -13.11 0.09 5.68
C ILE A 81 -11.91 0.42 6.57
N ALA A 82 -11.43 -0.58 7.33
CA ALA A 82 -10.12 -0.54 7.97
C ALA A 82 -9.15 -1.38 7.14
N ALA A 83 -8.03 -0.81 6.71
CA ALA A 83 -7.03 -1.51 5.91
C ALA A 83 -5.62 -1.38 6.50
N MET A 84 -4.92 -2.51 6.60
CA MET A 84 -3.49 -2.57 6.91
C MET A 84 -2.69 -2.39 5.63
N VAL A 85 -1.78 -1.42 5.62
CA VAL A 85 -0.90 -1.14 4.50
C VAL A 85 0.40 -1.94 4.64
N GLU A 86 0.82 -2.59 3.57
CA GLU A 86 2.13 -3.19 3.38
C GLU A 86 2.69 -2.72 2.04
N CYS A 87 3.90 -2.17 2.02
CA CYS A 87 4.58 -1.75 0.80
C CYS A 87 5.75 -2.69 0.49
N LYS A 88 5.91 -3.01 -0.79
CA LYS A 88 7.04 -3.78 -1.31
C LYS A 88 7.57 -3.10 -2.56
N ASP A 89 8.70 -2.44 -2.39
CA ASP A 89 9.50 -1.93 -3.49
C ASP A 89 10.82 -2.72 -3.56
N PHE A 90 11.10 -3.25 -4.74
CA PHE A 90 12.32 -4.04 -5.01
C PHE A 90 13.31 -3.29 -5.89
N ALA A 91 12.93 -2.12 -6.40
CA ALA A 91 13.81 -1.32 -7.24
C ALA A 91 14.85 -0.60 -6.36
N THR A 92 16.11 -0.67 -6.76
CA THR A 92 17.20 0.06 -6.11
C THR A 92 17.95 0.89 -7.14
N SER A 93 18.73 1.86 -6.68
CA SER A 93 19.59 2.66 -7.56
C SER A 93 20.57 1.80 -8.38
N SER A 94 20.99 0.64 -7.85
CA SER A 94 21.85 -0.34 -8.52
C SER A 94 21.09 -1.37 -9.38
N ASN A 95 19.78 -1.54 -9.16
CA ASN A 95 18.93 -2.42 -9.95
C ASN A 95 17.55 -1.77 -10.17
N ARG A 96 17.42 -1.04 -11.28
CA ARG A 96 16.20 -0.32 -11.64
C ARG A 96 15.09 -1.23 -12.18
N ALA A 97 15.37 -2.51 -12.40
CA ALA A 97 14.34 -3.43 -12.84
C ALA A 97 13.34 -3.63 -11.70
N ARG A 98 12.10 -3.14 -11.89
CA ARG A 98 11.01 -3.33 -10.94
C ARG A 98 10.63 -4.81 -10.94
N LEU A 99 11.23 -5.58 -10.03
CA LEU A 99 10.97 -7.00 -9.90
C LEU A 99 9.51 -7.23 -9.54
N SER A 100 8.91 -8.22 -10.18
CA SER A 100 7.56 -8.64 -9.83
C SER A 100 7.54 -9.16 -8.39
N VAL A 101 6.60 -8.66 -7.60
CA VAL A 101 6.37 -9.11 -6.23
C VAL A 101 5.93 -10.57 -6.25
N GLY A 102 6.68 -11.42 -5.53
CA GLY A 102 6.37 -12.83 -5.33
C GLY A 102 5.25 -13.08 -4.32
N HIS A 103 5.02 -14.34 -3.95
CA HIS A 103 3.95 -14.72 -3.04
C HIS A 103 4.28 -14.51 -1.56
N ASP A 104 5.56 -14.43 -1.18
CA ASP A 104 5.99 -14.29 0.23
C ASP A 104 5.35 -13.10 0.96
N PRO A 105 5.27 -11.88 0.36
CA PRO A 105 4.62 -10.76 1.03
C PRO A 105 3.12 -10.97 1.27
N ILE A 106 2.45 -11.71 0.37
CA ILE A 106 1.02 -12.06 0.53
C ILE A 106 0.86 -13.01 1.72
N ALA A 107 1.66 -14.07 1.79
CA ALA A 107 1.63 -15.03 2.90
C ALA A 107 1.95 -14.36 4.24
N LYS A 108 2.95 -13.47 4.25
CA LYS A 108 3.31 -12.69 5.44
C LYS A 108 2.15 -11.81 5.89
N LEU A 109 1.57 -11.02 4.98
CA LEU A 109 0.44 -10.14 5.30
C LEU A 109 -0.78 -10.93 5.76
N GLN A 110 -1.08 -12.07 5.13
CA GLN A 110 -2.15 -12.98 5.57
C GLN A 110 -1.95 -13.40 7.03
N GLY A 111 -0.75 -13.83 7.42
CA GLY A 111 -0.42 -14.17 8.81
C GLY A 111 -0.54 -13.00 9.80
N ARG A 112 -0.41 -11.75 9.32
CA ARG A 112 -0.68 -10.55 10.14
C ARG A 112 -2.17 -10.29 10.32
N LEU A 113 -2.95 -10.49 9.27
CA LEU A 113 -4.40 -10.29 9.28
C LEU A 113 -5.11 -11.36 10.13
N THR A 114 -4.67 -12.62 10.10
CA THR A 114 -5.30 -13.71 10.88
C THR A 114 -5.20 -13.53 12.39
N ARG A 115 -4.31 -12.66 12.88
CA ARG A 115 -4.15 -12.32 14.30
C ARG A 115 -5.02 -11.13 14.73
N ARG A 116 -5.91 -10.65 13.86
CA ARG A 116 -6.73 -9.44 14.03
C ARG A 116 -8.20 -9.74 13.69
N PRO A 117 -9.14 -8.84 14.05
CA PRO A 117 -10.54 -8.99 13.66
C PRO A 117 -10.70 -9.21 12.15
N SER A 118 -11.59 -10.12 11.75
CA SER A 118 -11.78 -10.54 10.36
C SER A 118 -12.27 -9.44 9.43
N THR A 119 -12.73 -8.31 9.97
CA THR A 119 -13.15 -7.13 9.20
C THR A 119 -11.97 -6.32 8.66
N LEU A 120 -10.76 -6.53 9.18
CA LEU A 120 -9.55 -5.87 8.70
C LEU A 120 -9.11 -6.46 7.36
N VAL A 121 -8.98 -5.62 6.35
CA VAL A 121 -8.39 -6.02 5.06
C VAL A 121 -6.91 -5.64 4.99
N GLY A 122 -6.14 -6.35 4.18
CA GLY A 122 -4.79 -5.95 3.80
C GLY A 122 -4.82 -5.18 2.49
N CYS A 123 -3.93 -4.20 2.35
CA CYS A 123 -3.59 -3.58 1.09
C CYS A 123 -2.08 -3.73 0.88
N LEU A 124 -1.71 -4.53 -0.12
CA LEU A 124 -0.32 -4.71 -0.52
C LEU A 124 -0.04 -3.77 -1.70
N PHE A 125 0.97 -2.91 -1.57
CA PHE A 125 1.37 -1.94 -2.59
C PHE A 125 2.75 -2.26 -3.14
N THR A 126 2.94 -1.99 -4.43
CA THR A 126 4.25 -2.05 -5.08
C THR A 126 4.36 -1.00 -6.18
N SER A 127 5.56 -0.45 -6.37
CA SER A 127 5.89 0.41 -7.52
C SER A 127 5.93 -0.39 -8.84
N GLY A 128 6.06 -1.72 -8.75
CA GLY A 128 6.16 -2.65 -9.86
C GLY A 128 4.85 -3.38 -10.16
N ARG A 129 4.96 -4.68 -10.42
CA ARG A 129 3.84 -5.60 -10.72
C ARG A 129 3.88 -6.81 -9.79
N TYR A 130 2.84 -7.63 -9.82
CA TYR A 130 2.82 -8.94 -9.15
C TYR A 130 3.20 -10.04 -10.13
N SER A 131 3.83 -11.11 -9.64
CA SER A 131 4.00 -12.33 -10.43
C SER A 131 2.66 -13.07 -10.56
N GLU A 132 2.53 -13.93 -11.57
CA GLU A 132 1.32 -14.76 -11.74
C GLU A 132 1.05 -15.62 -10.50
N ALA A 133 2.10 -16.15 -9.87
CA ALA A 133 1.98 -16.92 -8.63
C ALA A 133 1.43 -16.07 -7.47
N ALA A 134 1.84 -14.80 -7.36
CA ALA A 134 1.32 -13.89 -6.36
C ALA A 134 -0.16 -13.54 -6.64
N ILE A 135 -0.51 -13.30 -7.91
CA ILE A 135 -1.90 -13.06 -8.34
C ILE A 135 -2.78 -14.27 -7.98
N LEU A 136 -2.34 -15.49 -8.32
CA LEU A 136 -3.09 -16.69 -8.00
C LEU A 136 -3.26 -16.86 -6.48
N MET A 137 -2.18 -16.65 -5.71
CA MET A 137 -2.20 -16.83 -4.26
C MET A 137 -3.19 -15.88 -3.56
N SER A 138 -3.36 -14.63 -4.03
CA SER A 138 -4.28 -13.69 -3.37
C SER A 138 -5.73 -14.20 -3.31
N HIS A 139 -6.17 -14.99 -4.30
CA HIS A 139 -7.51 -15.60 -4.30
C HIS A 139 -7.69 -16.69 -3.23
N PHE A 140 -6.59 -17.27 -2.73
CA PHE A 140 -6.59 -18.33 -1.71
C PHE A 140 -6.27 -17.81 -0.29
N THR A 141 -6.31 -16.50 -0.07
CA THR A 141 -5.98 -15.89 1.23
C THR A 141 -7.11 -15.96 2.26
N LYS A 142 -8.28 -16.51 1.88
CA LYS A 142 -9.48 -16.57 2.72
C LYS A 142 -9.20 -17.26 4.08
N PRO A 143 -9.80 -16.77 5.18
CA PRO A 143 -10.81 -15.72 5.25
C PRO A 143 -10.26 -14.29 5.15
N ALA A 144 -8.93 -14.10 5.11
CA ALA A 144 -8.34 -12.77 4.94
C ALA A 144 -8.61 -12.23 3.53
N THR A 145 -8.81 -10.92 3.44
CA THR A 145 -8.91 -10.20 2.16
C THR A 145 -7.68 -9.33 2.00
N ILE A 146 -6.92 -9.55 0.93
CA ILE A 146 -5.76 -8.72 0.56
C ILE A 146 -6.05 -8.09 -0.80
N LEU A 147 -6.11 -6.76 -0.85
CA LEU A 147 -6.21 -5.98 -2.08
C LEU A 147 -4.79 -5.67 -2.57
N CYS A 148 -4.51 -5.98 -3.82
CA CYS A 148 -3.19 -5.80 -4.42
C CYS A 148 -3.18 -4.55 -5.31
N TRP A 149 -2.14 -3.72 -5.15
CA TRP A 149 -2.00 -2.42 -5.78
C TRP A 149 -0.65 -2.33 -6.48
N ASN A 150 -0.68 -2.20 -7.80
CA ASN A 150 0.53 -2.10 -8.61
C ASN A 150 0.89 -0.63 -8.92
N GLY A 151 2.00 -0.41 -9.62
CA GLY A 151 2.44 0.95 -9.96
C GLY A 151 1.46 1.73 -10.83
N ASP A 152 0.70 1.06 -11.71
CA ASP A 152 -0.31 1.70 -12.55
C ASP A 152 -1.49 2.22 -11.70
N ASP A 153 -1.89 1.46 -10.68
CA ASP A 153 -2.92 1.87 -9.72
C ASP A 153 -2.49 3.12 -8.94
N ILE A 154 -1.25 3.11 -8.42
CA ILE A 154 -0.70 4.22 -7.64
C ILE A 154 -0.60 5.48 -8.51
N ALA A 155 -0.08 5.36 -9.73
CA ALA A 155 0.01 6.47 -10.67
C ALA A 155 -1.35 7.09 -10.97
N GLN A 156 -2.40 6.27 -11.13
CA GLN A 156 -3.76 6.76 -11.32
C GLN A 156 -4.29 7.49 -10.09
N CYS A 157 -4.06 6.95 -8.89
CA CYS A 157 -4.49 7.59 -7.64
C CYS A 157 -3.80 8.94 -7.41
N VAL A 158 -2.50 9.03 -7.70
CA VAL A 158 -1.72 10.29 -7.64
C VAL A 158 -2.26 11.31 -8.64
N SER A 159 -2.45 10.90 -9.90
CA SER A 159 -2.95 11.77 -10.96
C SER A 159 -4.34 12.32 -10.66
N ARG A 160 -5.24 11.46 -10.16
CA ARG A 160 -6.62 11.84 -9.81
C ARG A 160 -6.77 12.43 -8.42
N ARG A 161 -5.72 12.40 -7.61
CA ARG A 161 -5.70 12.89 -6.24
C ARG A 161 -6.72 12.17 -5.35
N ASP A 162 -6.85 10.85 -5.53
CA ASP A 162 -7.88 10.06 -4.86
C ASP A 162 -7.45 8.61 -4.60
N PHE A 163 -6.90 8.35 -3.40
CA PHE A 163 -6.64 6.98 -2.92
C PHE A 163 -7.85 6.41 -2.16
N ALA A 164 -8.59 7.24 -1.43
CA ALA A 164 -9.74 6.81 -0.63
C ALA A 164 -10.89 6.25 -1.49
N GLY A 165 -11.26 6.96 -2.57
CA GLY A 165 -12.25 6.49 -3.53
C GLY A 165 -11.79 5.22 -4.24
N ALA A 166 -10.52 5.16 -4.65
CA ALA A 166 -9.91 3.97 -5.25
C ALA A 166 -9.97 2.74 -4.33
N LEU A 167 -9.75 2.92 -3.02
CA LEU A 167 -9.84 1.82 -2.05
C LEU A 167 -11.27 1.30 -1.93
N THR A 168 -12.23 2.22 -1.87
CA THR A 168 -13.66 1.87 -1.83
C THR A 168 -14.06 1.08 -3.08
N HIS A 169 -13.59 1.49 -4.25
CA HIS A 169 -13.83 0.82 -5.52
C HIS A 169 -13.21 -0.59 -5.57
N LYS A 170 -11.90 -0.71 -5.28
CA LYS A 170 -11.22 -2.02 -5.24
C LYS A 170 -11.85 -2.96 -4.22
N TYR A 171 -12.22 -2.46 -3.05
CA TYR A 171 -12.88 -3.27 -2.03
C TYR A 171 -14.24 -3.79 -2.51
N ARG A 172 -15.05 -2.94 -3.17
CA ARG A 172 -16.31 -3.36 -3.78
C ARG A 172 -16.11 -4.45 -4.84
N ALA A 173 -15.18 -4.26 -5.78
CA ALA A 173 -14.88 -5.27 -6.80
C ALA A 173 -14.45 -6.60 -6.16
N CYS A 174 -13.62 -6.56 -5.12
CA CYS A 174 -13.22 -7.77 -4.39
C CYS A 174 -14.41 -8.45 -3.67
N LEU A 175 -15.35 -7.68 -3.14
CA LEU A 175 -16.56 -8.22 -2.48
C LEU A 175 -17.53 -8.83 -3.48
N GLU A 176 -17.77 -8.17 -4.60
CA GLU A 176 -18.79 -8.56 -5.59
C GLU A 176 -18.27 -9.64 -6.55
N GLU A 177 -17.01 -9.55 -6.96
CA GLU A 177 -16.44 -10.40 -8.02
C GLU A 177 -15.31 -11.31 -7.53
N GLY A 178 -14.84 -11.12 -6.29
CA GLY A 178 -13.64 -11.82 -5.80
C GLY A 178 -12.34 -11.34 -6.44
N ASP A 179 -12.34 -10.18 -7.10
CA ASP A 179 -11.16 -9.60 -7.75
C ASP A 179 -10.29 -8.83 -6.75
N HIS A 180 -9.16 -9.43 -6.39
CA HIS A 180 -8.17 -8.86 -5.48
C HIS A 180 -7.24 -7.84 -6.16
N HIS A 181 -7.25 -7.75 -7.49
CA HIS A 181 -6.36 -6.92 -8.32
C HIS A 181 -7.13 -5.92 -9.20
N ALA A 182 -8.44 -5.77 -8.97
CA ALA A 182 -9.29 -4.87 -9.73
C ALA A 182 -8.62 -3.52 -9.93
N GLY A 183 -8.62 -2.97 -11.15
CA GLY A 183 -8.09 -1.63 -11.38
C GLY A 183 -8.78 -0.59 -10.49
N VAL A 184 -8.14 0.54 -10.24
CA VAL A 184 -8.70 1.58 -9.36
C VAL A 184 -9.92 2.32 -9.95
N HIS A 185 -10.40 1.91 -11.12
CA HIS A 185 -11.62 2.41 -11.77
C HIS A 185 -12.45 1.32 -12.44
N SER A 186 -13.77 1.53 -12.49
CA SER A 186 -14.67 0.90 -13.45
C SER A 186 -14.43 1.49 -14.85
N ARG A 187 -14.61 0.68 -15.90
CA ARG A 187 -14.80 1.22 -17.26
C ARG A 187 -16.15 1.93 -17.33
N GLU A 188 -16.25 3.17 -16.85
CA GLU A 188 -17.35 4.05 -17.22
C GLU A 188 -16.94 4.85 -18.45
N GLY A 189 -17.50 4.47 -19.62
CA GLY A 189 -17.26 5.16 -20.89
C GLY A 189 -17.37 4.33 -22.17
N ALA A 190 -18.11 3.21 -22.18
CA ALA A 190 -18.48 2.51 -23.42
C ALA A 190 -19.99 2.22 -23.42
N LEU A 191 -20.78 3.28 -23.58
CA LEU A 191 -22.12 3.24 -24.16
C LEU A 191 -22.23 4.41 -25.14
#